data_AF-W1QE40-F1
#
_entry.id   AF-W1QE40-F1
#
_cell.length_a   1.000
_cell.length_b   1.000
_cell.length_c   1.000
_cell.angle_alpha   90.00
_cell.angle_beta   90.00
_cell.angle_gamma   90.00
#
_symmetry.space_group_name_H-M   'P 1'
#
loop_
_entity.id
_entity.type
_entity.pdbx_description
1 polymer ?
#
loop_
_entity_poly.entity_id
_entity_poly.type
_entity_poly.pdbx_seq_one_letter_code
_entity_poly.pdbx_strand_id
1 'polypeptide(L)'
;MQLFIPSTRLLRPAFCWRVGRLAPFVRFQSTFSAEDLRRAKEERLAGLGYLTKFPPKLIPYMELMRIEKPIGTKLLLSPCLWAITMAAYMSSAPLASTVYMMSVFGVGAFVMRGAGCTINDLLDRNLDNKVARTMERPITSGRVSVKQASVFLAAQLGVGLLVLLQLPMDCFLLGASSLALVGTYPLFKRFTYYPQVALSLCFNWGALLGFPAMGVWNLPVMIPLYLSGFFWCMHYDTIYAHQDKKFDAEAGIKSTALAWGDKSKTIFHGLTAAQMGCYTLSGFLAGMGPGFYFGAAYGAYRLLRMTQLVDLDDPKSCGFWFRENIKTGHTFWLGILVDYCLRLLGYL
;
A
#
# COMPACT_ATOMS: atom_id res chain seq x y z
N MET A 1 -69.93 11.98 -38.72
CA MET A 1 -68.76 12.16 -37.84
C MET A 1 -67.68 11.23 -38.36
N GLN A 2 -66.60 11.82 -38.87
CA GLN A 2 -65.59 11.21 -39.78
C GLN A 2 -64.53 10.40 -39.03
N LEU A 3 -64.05 9.30 -39.64
CA LEU A 3 -62.72 8.69 -39.44
C LEU A 3 -62.31 8.12 -40.82
N PHE A 4 -61.46 8.80 -41.62
CA PHE A 4 -59.99 8.91 -41.63
C PHE A 4 -59.21 7.65 -42.06
N ILE A 5 -58.74 7.67 -43.31
CA ILE A 5 -57.65 6.91 -43.99
C ILE A 5 -57.18 7.85 -45.16
N PRO A 6 -55.96 7.85 -45.78
CA PRO A 6 -54.69 7.10 -45.62
C PRO A 6 -53.35 7.92 -45.71
N SER A 7 -52.25 7.21 -45.43
CA SER A 7 -50.88 7.23 -46.04
C SER A 7 -50.04 8.53 -46.15
N THR A 8 -48.74 8.45 -45.80
CA THR A 8 -47.60 8.77 -46.70
C THR A 8 -46.20 8.61 -46.05
N ARG A 9 -45.25 8.13 -46.89
CA ARG A 9 -43.82 8.49 -47.06
C ARG A 9 -42.73 8.23 -45.98
N LEU A 10 -41.75 7.45 -46.45
CA LEU A 10 -40.32 7.42 -46.12
C LEU A 10 -39.68 8.79 -45.80
N LEU A 11 -38.94 8.88 -44.69
CA LEU A 11 -37.76 9.75 -44.52
C LEU A 11 -36.78 9.14 -43.50
N ARG A 12 -35.54 8.87 -43.91
CA ARG A 12 -34.38 8.67 -43.01
C ARG A 12 -33.96 10.03 -42.43
N PRO A 13 -33.37 10.08 -41.23
CA PRO A 13 -32.41 11.14 -40.91
C PRO A 13 -31.00 10.58 -40.69
N ALA A 14 -30.04 11.33 -41.21
CA ALA A 14 -28.61 11.08 -41.20
C ALA A 14 -28.01 11.26 -39.80
N PHE A 15 -27.20 10.30 -39.36
CA PHE A 15 -26.34 10.44 -38.17
C PHE A 15 -25.01 11.05 -38.62
N CYS A 16 -24.94 12.39 -38.60
CA CYS A 16 -23.74 13.15 -38.95
C CYS A 16 -22.77 13.16 -37.75
N TRP A 17 -21.72 12.33 -37.82
CA TRP A 17 -20.59 12.42 -36.90
C TRP A 17 -19.78 13.68 -37.20
N ARG A 18 -20.09 14.78 -36.49
CA ARG A 18 -19.23 15.97 -36.47
C ARG A 18 -17.98 15.62 -35.67
N VAL A 19 -16.87 15.38 -36.36
CA VAL A 19 -15.54 15.30 -35.75
C VAL A 19 -15.23 16.67 -35.15
N GLY A 20 -15.49 16.81 -33.84
CA GLY A 20 -15.13 18.00 -33.08
C GLY A 20 -13.62 18.18 -33.10
N ARG A 21 -13.20 19.40 -33.46
CA ARG A 21 -11.80 19.85 -33.38
C ARG A 21 -11.23 19.46 -32.01
N LEU A 22 -10.07 18.81 -32.02
CA LEU A 22 -9.25 18.59 -30.83
C LEU A 22 -9.15 19.93 -30.07
N ALA A 23 -9.75 19.98 -28.88
CA ALA A 23 -9.57 21.11 -27.99
C ALA A 23 -8.06 21.28 -27.73
N PRO A 24 -7.53 22.51 -27.78
CA PRO A 24 -6.12 22.75 -27.49
C PRO A 24 -5.82 22.26 -26.07
N PHE A 25 -4.64 21.65 -25.90
CA PHE A 25 -4.08 21.24 -24.61
C PHE A 25 -4.35 22.34 -23.57
N VAL A 26 -5.29 22.10 -22.66
CA VAL A 26 -5.52 23.01 -21.53
C VAL A 26 -4.22 23.00 -20.73
N ARG A 27 -3.45 24.09 -20.82
CA ARG A 27 -2.40 24.41 -19.84
C ARG A 27 -3.13 24.61 -18.51
N PHE A 28 -3.26 23.54 -17.74
CA PHE A 28 -3.81 23.61 -16.40
C PHE A 28 -2.88 24.46 -15.54
N GLN A 29 -3.25 25.73 -15.32
CA GLN A 29 -2.61 26.59 -14.34
C GLN A 29 -2.76 25.94 -12.95
N SER A 30 -1.67 25.82 -12.20
CA SER A 30 -1.72 25.36 -10.82
C SER A 30 -2.64 26.29 -10.03
N THR A 31 -3.52 25.72 -9.21
CA THR A 31 -4.36 26.47 -8.26
C THR A 31 -3.56 27.13 -7.13
N PHE A 32 -2.25 26.91 -7.10
CA PHE A 32 -1.32 27.39 -6.07
C PHE A 32 -0.62 28.67 -6.48
N SER A 33 -0.35 29.55 -5.51
CA SER A 33 0.41 30.77 -5.72
C SER A 33 1.89 30.47 -6.02
N ALA A 34 2.62 31.45 -6.58
CA ALA A 34 4.05 31.32 -6.81
C ALA A 34 4.85 31.09 -5.50
N GLU A 35 4.36 31.64 -4.39
CA GLU A 35 4.96 31.45 -3.06
C GLU A 35 4.75 30.02 -2.54
N ASP A 36 3.55 29.46 -2.73
CA ASP A 36 3.26 28.07 -2.36
C ASP A 36 4.16 27.09 -3.14
N LEU A 37 4.35 27.33 -4.44
CA LEU A 37 5.25 26.55 -5.28
C LEU A 37 6.70 26.61 -4.79
N ARG A 38 7.18 27.79 -4.36
CA ARG A 38 8.52 27.95 -3.81
C ARG A 38 8.67 27.20 -2.48
N ARG A 39 7.70 27.37 -1.57
CA ARG A 39 7.70 26.67 -0.27
C ARG A 39 7.69 25.16 -0.46
N ALA A 40 6.84 24.63 -1.33
CA ALA A 40 6.78 23.20 -1.62
C ALA A 40 8.11 22.66 -2.16
N LYS A 41 8.78 23.43 -3.03
CA LYS A 41 10.10 23.07 -3.56
C LYS A 41 11.17 23.07 -2.46
N GLU A 42 11.18 24.06 -1.58
CA GLU A 42 12.11 24.15 -0.45
C GLU A 42 11.90 22.98 0.53
N GLU A 43 10.65 22.68 0.89
CA GLU A 43 10.27 21.53 1.71
C GLU A 43 10.72 20.21 1.08
N ARG A 44 10.52 20.05 -0.23
CA ARG A 44 10.99 18.88 -0.98
C ARG A 44 12.50 18.74 -0.88
N LEU A 45 13.25 19.80 -1.16
CA LEU A 45 14.73 19.78 -1.15
C LEU A 45 15.27 19.46 0.25
N ALA A 46 14.67 20.03 1.30
CA ALA A 46 14.99 19.69 2.69
C ALA A 46 14.69 18.22 3.01
N GLY A 47 13.64 17.66 2.41
CA GLY A 47 13.21 16.27 2.58
C GLY A 47 14.01 15.20 1.82
N LEU A 48 14.96 15.58 0.95
CA LEU A 48 15.74 14.61 0.17
C LEU A 48 16.69 13.75 1.03
N GLY A 49 17.16 14.30 2.16
CA GLY A 49 18.07 13.61 3.07
C GLY A 49 19.30 13.05 2.34
N TYR A 50 19.51 11.74 2.44
CA TYR A 50 20.65 11.04 1.83
C TYR A 50 20.59 10.94 0.30
N LEU A 51 19.42 11.18 -0.32
CA LEU A 51 19.31 11.19 -1.79
C LEU A 51 20.16 12.29 -2.45
N THR A 52 20.50 13.34 -1.69
CA THR A 52 21.38 14.42 -2.14
C THR A 52 22.78 13.95 -2.58
N LYS A 53 23.21 12.76 -2.13
CA LYS A 53 24.49 12.15 -2.50
C LYS A 53 24.48 11.47 -3.87
N PHE A 54 23.31 11.29 -4.49
CA PHE A 54 23.16 10.64 -5.79
C PHE A 54 23.17 11.64 -6.95
N PRO A 55 23.48 11.20 -8.18
CA PRO A 55 23.43 12.06 -9.37
C PRO A 55 22.05 12.75 -9.53
N PRO A 56 22.00 14.07 -9.80
CA PRO A 56 20.74 14.81 -9.87
C PRO A 56 19.70 14.25 -10.86
N LYS A 57 20.16 13.58 -11.91
CA LYS A 57 19.29 12.93 -12.92
C LYS A 57 18.55 11.69 -12.38
N LEU A 58 19.08 11.03 -11.35
CA LEU A 58 18.48 9.84 -10.74
C LEU A 58 17.51 10.19 -9.61
N ILE A 59 17.73 11.32 -8.92
CA ILE A 59 16.92 11.75 -7.77
C ILE A 59 15.41 11.70 -8.06
N PRO A 60 14.89 12.21 -9.20
CA PRO A 60 13.45 12.15 -9.49
C PRO A 60 12.89 10.72 -9.56
N TYR A 61 13.66 9.74 -10.03
CA TYR A 61 13.26 8.34 -10.09
C TYR A 61 13.31 7.68 -8.70
N MET A 62 14.29 8.06 -7.87
CA MET A 62 14.38 7.61 -6.48
C MET A 62 13.22 8.17 -5.63
N GLU A 63 12.85 9.43 -5.85
CA GLU A 63 11.66 10.05 -5.26
C GLU A 63 10.38 9.37 -5.76
N LEU A 64 10.32 8.96 -7.03
CA LEU A 64 9.18 8.22 -7.59
C LEU A 64 8.99 6.87 -6.90
N MET A 65 10.09 6.21 -6.53
CA MET A 65 10.10 5.00 -5.70
C MET A 65 9.85 5.24 -4.20
N ARG A 66 9.87 6.50 -3.75
CA ARG A 66 9.80 6.89 -2.32
C ARG A 66 10.97 6.35 -1.49
N ILE A 67 12.18 6.32 -2.06
CA ILE A 67 13.38 5.83 -1.36
C ILE A 67 13.70 6.71 -0.13
N GLU A 68 13.41 8.00 -0.19
CA GLU A 68 13.51 8.95 0.93
C GLU A 68 12.45 8.72 2.02
N LYS A 69 11.37 7.98 1.71
CA LYS A 69 10.26 7.67 2.63
C LYS A 69 10.05 6.15 2.73
N PRO A 70 11.00 5.41 3.35
CA PRO A 70 11.03 3.94 3.32
C PRO A 70 9.93 3.25 4.17
N ILE A 71 9.06 4.03 4.82
CA ILE A 71 8.01 3.53 5.72
C ILE A 71 7.10 2.54 4.99
N GLY A 72 6.63 2.89 3.80
CA GLY A 72 5.75 2.01 3.02
C GLY A 72 6.41 0.70 2.62
N THR A 73 7.72 0.72 2.31
CA THR A 73 8.47 -0.51 2.01
C THR A 73 8.56 -1.42 3.22
N LYS A 74 8.83 -0.87 4.42
CA LYS A 74 8.91 -1.64 5.66
C LYS A 74 7.54 -2.21 6.08
N LEU A 75 6.47 -1.44 5.88
CA LEU A 75 5.11 -1.91 6.13
C LEU A 75 4.71 -3.03 5.15
N LEU A 76 5.05 -2.90 3.85
CA LEU A 76 4.84 -3.95 2.85
C LEU A 76 5.66 -5.22 3.14
N LEU A 77 6.88 -5.06 3.67
CA LEU A 77 7.77 -6.17 4.00
C LEU A 77 7.32 -6.94 5.25
N SER A 78 6.71 -6.27 6.23
CA SER A 78 6.40 -6.88 7.54
C SER A 78 5.55 -8.16 7.43
N PRO A 79 4.44 -8.21 6.67
CA PRO A 79 3.66 -9.45 6.48
C PRO A 79 4.44 -10.57 5.78
N CYS A 80 5.38 -10.22 4.88
CA CYS A 80 6.29 -11.20 4.27
C CYS A 80 7.18 -11.86 5.33
N LEU A 81 7.77 -11.06 6.22
CA LEU A 81 8.64 -11.58 7.28
C LEU A 81 7.86 -12.47 8.25
N TRP A 82 6.62 -12.09 8.57
CA TRP A 82 5.75 -12.91 9.42
C TRP A 82 5.51 -14.29 8.80
N ALA A 83 5.05 -14.33 7.55
CA ALA A 83 4.74 -15.58 6.86
C ALA A 83 5.98 -16.45 6.64
N ILE A 84 7.09 -15.89 6.17
CA ILE A 84 8.33 -16.64 5.92
C ILE A 84 8.84 -17.26 7.22
N THR A 85 8.90 -16.47 8.30
CA THR A 85 9.43 -16.96 9.59
C THR A 85 8.49 -17.98 10.24
N MET A 86 7.18 -17.78 10.13
CA MET A 86 6.18 -18.74 10.65
C MET A 86 6.19 -20.04 9.86
N ALA A 87 6.29 -19.97 8.53
CA ALA A 87 6.44 -21.14 7.67
C ALA A 87 7.75 -21.88 7.97
N ALA A 88 8.86 -21.15 8.17
CA ALA A 88 10.15 -21.73 8.57
C ALA A 88 10.08 -22.44 9.92
N TYR A 89 9.35 -21.90 10.90
CA TYR A 89 9.07 -22.57 12.17
C TYR A 89 8.29 -23.87 11.94
N MET A 90 7.19 -23.83 11.17
CA MET A 90 6.34 -24.99 10.90
C MET A 90 7.08 -26.13 10.18
N SER A 91 7.97 -25.80 9.23
CA SER A 91 8.74 -26.79 8.48
C SER A 91 10.12 -27.09 9.09
N SER A 92 10.48 -26.43 10.19
CA SER A 92 11.84 -26.49 10.78
C SER A 92 12.94 -26.21 9.75
N ALA A 93 12.70 -25.24 8.86
CA ALA A 93 13.60 -24.90 7.76
C ALA A 93 14.95 -24.38 8.30
N PRO A 94 16.08 -24.68 7.64
CA PRO A 94 17.39 -24.14 8.03
C PRO A 94 17.45 -22.61 8.03
N LEU A 95 18.23 -22.03 8.94
CA LEU A 95 18.38 -20.56 9.04
C LEU A 95 18.83 -19.92 7.72
N ALA A 96 19.73 -20.58 6.99
CA ALA A 96 20.26 -20.07 5.73
C ALA A 96 19.17 -19.87 4.66
N SER A 97 18.26 -20.85 4.49
CA SER A 97 17.18 -20.75 3.50
C SER A 97 16.13 -19.73 3.91
N THR A 98 15.83 -19.62 5.21
CA THR A 98 14.93 -18.60 5.76
C THR A 98 15.46 -17.18 5.53
N VAL A 99 16.73 -16.93 5.84
CA VAL A 99 17.38 -15.62 5.64
C VAL A 99 17.46 -15.28 4.15
N TYR A 100 17.77 -16.26 3.30
CA TYR A 100 17.75 -16.09 1.86
C TYR A 100 16.36 -15.64 1.38
N MET A 101 15.30 -16.35 1.78
CA MET A 101 13.93 -16.03 1.36
C MET A 101 13.47 -14.65 1.87
N MET A 102 13.78 -14.31 3.13
CA MET A 102 13.54 -12.96 3.66
C MET A 102 14.25 -11.87 2.85
N SER A 103 15.46 -12.15 2.36
CA SER A 103 16.23 -11.22 1.53
C SER A 103 15.61 -11.04 0.15
N VAL A 104 15.19 -12.15 -0.49
CA VAL A 104 14.47 -12.14 -1.78
C VAL A 104 13.18 -11.33 -1.68
N PHE A 105 12.38 -11.55 -0.63
CA PHE A 105 11.18 -10.76 -0.36
C PHE A 105 11.49 -9.30 0.04
N GLY A 106 12.63 -9.05 0.67
CA GLY A 106 13.13 -7.69 0.95
C GLY A 106 13.35 -6.89 -0.34
N VAL A 107 14.02 -7.49 -1.32
CA VAL A 107 14.21 -6.90 -2.65
C VAL A 107 12.86 -6.73 -3.36
N GLY A 108 12.01 -7.76 -3.33
CA GLY A 108 10.67 -7.72 -3.91
C GLY A 108 9.82 -6.58 -3.33
N ALA A 109 9.75 -6.44 -2.00
CA ALA A 109 9.01 -5.38 -1.33
C ALA A 109 9.57 -4.00 -1.68
N PHE A 110 10.88 -3.83 -1.74
CA PHE A 110 11.51 -2.56 -2.13
C PHE A 110 11.11 -2.13 -3.55
N VAL A 111 11.23 -3.04 -4.51
CA VAL A 111 10.94 -2.75 -5.92
C VAL A 111 9.43 -2.61 -6.16
N MET A 112 8.61 -3.51 -5.62
CA MET A 112 7.16 -3.49 -5.83
C MET A 112 6.48 -2.35 -5.09
N ARG A 113 7.00 -1.91 -3.94
CA ARG A 113 6.54 -0.64 -3.34
C ARG A 113 6.80 0.53 -4.28
N GLY A 114 7.98 0.58 -4.89
CA GLY A 114 8.34 1.60 -5.88
C GLY A 114 7.46 1.55 -7.14
N ALA A 115 7.15 0.36 -7.63
CA ALA A 115 6.21 0.16 -8.74
C ALA A 115 4.81 0.68 -8.40
N GLY A 116 4.31 0.33 -7.20
CA GLY A 116 3.02 0.83 -6.70
C GLY A 116 2.99 2.36 -6.58
N CYS A 117 4.05 2.98 -6.05
CA CYS A 117 4.19 4.45 -6.04
C CYS A 117 4.16 5.05 -7.45
N THR A 118 4.84 4.41 -8.41
CA THR A 118 4.95 4.88 -9.79
C THR A 118 3.59 4.82 -10.50
N ILE A 119 2.86 3.72 -10.36
CA ILE A 119 1.48 3.58 -10.88
C ILE A 119 0.57 4.62 -10.22
N ASN A 120 0.67 4.78 -8.90
CA ASN A 120 -0.13 5.76 -8.17
C ASN A 120 0.10 7.18 -8.71
N ASP A 121 1.34 7.62 -8.84
CA ASP A 121 1.69 8.95 -9.37
C ASP A 121 1.28 9.10 -10.86
N LEU A 122 1.36 8.04 -11.67
CA LEU A 122 0.89 8.04 -13.07
C LEU A 122 -0.61 8.28 -13.16
N LEU A 123 -1.40 7.57 -12.34
CA LEU A 123 -2.86 7.66 -12.33
C LEU A 123 -3.35 8.96 -11.67
N ASP A 124 -2.64 9.44 -10.66
CA ASP A 124 -3.05 10.59 -9.84
C ASP A 124 -2.45 11.93 -10.27
N ARG A 125 -1.64 11.98 -11.33
CA ARG A 125 -0.99 13.22 -11.80
C ARG A 125 -1.91 14.46 -11.93
N ASN A 126 -3.20 14.26 -12.24
CA ASN A 126 -4.20 15.32 -12.39
C ASN A 126 -4.92 15.69 -11.07
N LEU A 127 -4.77 14.87 -10.03
CA LEU A 127 -5.25 15.14 -8.68
C LEU A 127 -4.12 15.71 -7.82
N ASP A 128 -2.90 15.21 -8.00
CA ASP A 128 -1.73 15.61 -7.25
C ASP A 128 -1.34 17.08 -7.48
N ASN A 129 -1.69 17.67 -8.63
CA ASN A 129 -1.48 19.09 -8.90
C ASN A 129 -2.45 20.02 -8.13
N LYS A 130 -3.37 19.45 -7.35
CA LYS A 130 -4.34 20.19 -6.50
C LYS A 130 -4.07 20.04 -5.01
N VAL A 131 -3.03 19.30 -4.60
CA VAL A 131 -2.71 19.04 -3.19
C VAL A 131 -1.29 19.51 -2.88
N ALA A 132 -1.15 20.38 -1.87
CA ALA A 132 0.12 21.04 -1.54
C ALA A 132 1.27 20.04 -1.29
N ARG A 133 0.97 18.91 -0.66
CA ARG A 133 1.94 17.85 -0.34
C ARG A 133 2.44 17.07 -1.57
N THR A 134 1.70 17.08 -2.67
CA THR A 134 1.94 16.18 -3.81
C THR A 134 2.18 16.90 -5.14
N MET A 135 2.04 18.22 -5.17
CA MET A 135 2.35 19.05 -6.33
C MET A 135 3.80 18.93 -6.82
N GLU A 136 4.74 18.71 -5.90
CA GLU A 136 6.17 18.53 -6.20
C GLU A 136 6.55 17.07 -6.56
N ARG A 137 5.57 16.15 -6.69
CA ARG A 137 5.86 14.77 -7.14
C ARG A 137 6.54 14.77 -8.51
N PRO A 138 7.42 13.80 -8.83
CA PRO A 138 8.24 13.85 -10.04
C PRO A 138 7.45 13.97 -11.36
N ILE A 139 6.33 13.27 -11.47
CA ILE A 139 5.46 13.32 -12.66
C ILE A 139 4.67 14.62 -12.70
N THR A 140 4.07 15.01 -11.57
CA THR A 140 3.24 16.21 -11.43
C THR A 140 4.02 17.50 -11.70
N SER A 141 5.26 17.59 -11.19
CA SER A 141 6.18 18.73 -11.40
C SER A 141 6.88 18.71 -12.76
N GLY A 142 6.64 17.71 -13.61
CA GLY A 142 7.24 17.58 -14.94
C GLY A 142 8.72 17.17 -14.95
N ARG A 143 9.32 16.86 -13.80
CA ARG A 143 10.71 16.38 -13.69
C ARG A 143 10.91 14.99 -14.29
N VAL A 144 9.84 14.21 -14.38
CA VAL A 144 9.78 12.92 -15.08
C VAL A 144 8.57 12.94 -16.00
N SER A 145 8.79 12.74 -17.30
CA SER A 145 7.68 12.63 -18.26
C SER A 145 6.89 11.33 -18.06
N VAL A 146 5.64 11.30 -18.53
CA VAL A 146 4.79 10.10 -18.48
C VAL A 146 5.47 8.91 -19.17
N LYS A 147 6.10 9.13 -20.33
CA LYS A 147 6.82 8.08 -21.06
C LYS A 147 7.99 7.53 -20.25
N GLN A 148 8.78 8.40 -19.61
CA GLN A 148 9.88 7.98 -18.73
C GLN A 148 9.37 7.19 -17.52
N ALA A 149 8.29 7.65 -16.87
CA ALA A 149 7.68 6.96 -15.75
C ALA A 149 7.12 5.58 -16.15
N SER A 150 6.51 5.45 -17.34
CA SER A 150 6.04 4.15 -17.84
C SER A 150 7.17 3.17 -18.15
N VAL A 151 8.28 3.64 -18.74
CA VAL A 151 9.48 2.81 -18.96
C VAL A 151 10.09 2.38 -17.63
N PHE A 152 10.17 3.30 -16.67
CA PHE A 152 10.68 3.01 -15.33
C PHE A 152 9.79 2.01 -14.58
N LEU A 153 8.47 2.14 -14.70
CA LEU A 153 7.52 1.15 -14.19
C LEU A 153 7.76 -0.22 -14.81
N ALA A 154 7.92 -0.31 -16.13
CA ALA A 154 8.22 -1.57 -16.80
C ALA A 154 9.53 -2.19 -16.29
N ALA A 155 10.56 -1.38 -16.02
CA ALA A 155 11.81 -1.85 -15.43
C ALA A 155 11.61 -2.38 -13.98
N GLN A 156 10.83 -1.68 -13.15
CA GLN A 156 10.49 -2.14 -11.80
C GLN A 156 9.71 -3.45 -11.83
N LEU A 157 8.70 -3.56 -12.69
CA LEU A 157 7.93 -4.79 -12.88
C LEU A 157 8.80 -5.93 -13.43
N GLY A 158 9.77 -5.63 -14.30
CA GLY A 158 10.76 -6.59 -14.77
C GLY A 158 11.61 -7.16 -13.64
N VAL A 159 12.11 -6.30 -12.73
CA VAL A 159 12.83 -6.77 -11.53
C VAL A 159 11.91 -7.54 -10.59
N GLY A 160 10.66 -7.10 -10.41
CA GLY A 160 9.64 -7.83 -9.66
C GLY A 160 9.36 -9.23 -10.24
N LEU A 161 9.33 -9.36 -11.57
CA LEU A 161 9.21 -10.64 -12.26
C LEU A 161 10.45 -11.52 -12.04
N LEU A 162 11.67 -10.96 -12.10
CA LEU A 162 12.89 -11.71 -11.78
C LEU A 162 12.88 -12.24 -10.34
N VAL A 163 12.33 -11.49 -9.39
CA VAL A 163 12.11 -11.97 -8.02
C VAL A 163 11.08 -13.11 -8.01
N LEU A 164 9.95 -12.95 -8.71
CA LEU A 164 8.89 -13.95 -8.76
C LEU A 164 9.35 -15.27 -9.40
N LEU A 165 10.20 -15.21 -10.43
CA LEU A 165 10.75 -16.38 -11.12
C LEU A 165 11.77 -17.16 -10.26
N GLN A 166 12.29 -16.57 -9.20
CA GLN A 166 13.13 -17.26 -8.22
C GLN A 166 12.32 -18.03 -7.17
N LEU A 167 11.01 -17.81 -7.09
CA LEU A 167 10.13 -18.47 -6.15
C LEU A 167 9.58 -19.80 -6.73
N PRO A 168 9.15 -20.74 -5.88
CA PRO A 168 8.45 -21.94 -6.32
C PRO A 168 7.23 -21.62 -7.21
N MET A 169 6.85 -22.54 -8.10
CA MET A 169 5.75 -22.35 -9.05
C MET A 169 4.42 -21.99 -8.36
N ASP A 170 4.19 -22.51 -7.16
CA ASP A 170 3.01 -22.19 -6.33
C ASP A 170 2.90 -20.69 -6.02
N CYS A 171 4.03 -19.98 -5.96
CA CYS A 171 4.07 -18.53 -5.77
C CYS A 171 3.76 -17.76 -7.06
N PHE A 172 3.97 -18.35 -8.24
CA PHE A 172 3.88 -17.62 -9.51
C PHE A 172 2.48 -17.07 -9.75
N LEU A 173 1.47 -17.94 -9.75
CA LEU A 173 0.07 -17.53 -9.98
C LEU A 173 -0.45 -16.64 -8.86
N LEU A 174 -0.15 -17.00 -7.60
CA LEU A 174 -0.56 -16.21 -6.44
C LEU A 174 0.09 -14.82 -6.45
N GLY A 175 1.37 -14.71 -6.82
CA GLY A 175 2.08 -13.45 -6.95
C GLY A 175 1.56 -12.62 -8.12
N ALA A 176 1.38 -13.24 -9.29
CA ALA A 176 0.85 -12.57 -10.49
C ALA A 176 -0.56 -12.01 -10.26
N SER A 177 -1.43 -12.74 -9.54
CA SER A 177 -2.80 -12.27 -9.24
C SER A 177 -2.85 -10.97 -8.42
N SER A 178 -1.79 -10.66 -7.65
CA SER A 178 -1.69 -9.40 -6.90
C SER A 178 -1.61 -8.17 -7.80
N LEU A 179 -1.12 -8.31 -9.04
CA LEU A 179 -0.91 -7.20 -9.97
C LEU A 179 -2.24 -6.51 -10.33
N ALA A 180 -3.35 -7.25 -10.38
CA ALA A 180 -4.66 -6.68 -10.61
C ALA A 180 -5.06 -5.71 -9.48
N LEU A 181 -4.79 -6.08 -8.22
CA LEU A 181 -5.02 -5.22 -7.07
C LEU A 181 -4.07 -4.02 -7.07
N VAL A 182 -2.76 -4.26 -7.26
CA VAL A 182 -1.74 -3.20 -7.29
C VAL A 182 -1.99 -2.18 -8.40
N GLY A 183 -2.44 -2.62 -9.57
CA GLY A 183 -2.75 -1.74 -10.70
C GLY A 183 -4.03 -0.92 -10.51
N THR A 184 -4.97 -1.39 -9.70
CA THR A 184 -6.30 -0.76 -9.58
C THR A 184 -6.50 0.00 -8.28
N TYR A 185 -5.75 -0.28 -7.20
CA TYR A 185 -5.97 0.35 -5.88
C TYR A 185 -6.02 1.89 -5.91
N PRO A 186 -5.21 2.63 -6.72
CA PRO A 186 -5.25 4.09 -6.73
C PRO A 186 -6.58 4.66 -7.23
N LEU A 187 -7.36 3.87 -7.99
CA LEU A 187 -8.62 4.30 -8.56
C LEU A 187 -9.74 4.38 -7.52
N PHE A 188 -9.64 3.61 -6.42
CA PHE A 188 -10.73 3.43 -5.45
C PHE A 188 -11.14 4.72 -4.76
N LYS A 189 -10.21 5.65 -4.52
CA LYS A 189 -10.51 6.96 -3.90
C LYS A 189 -11.45 7.83 -4.73
N ARG A 190 -11.64 7.52 -6.02
CA ARG A 190 -12.54 8.26 -6.93
C ARG A 190 -14.00 7.86 -6.75
N PHE A 191 -14.28 6.65 -6.28
CA PHE A 191 -15.64 6.12 -6.24
C PHE A 191 -16.10 5.65 -4.85
N THR A 192 -15.19 5.24 -3.97
CA THR A 192 -15.53 4.76 -2.61
C THR A 192 -14.80 5.53 -1.51
N TYR A 193 -15.42 5.61 -0.32
CA TYR A 193 -14.78 6.07 0.91
C TYR A 193 -13.89 5.01 1.57
N TYR A 194 -13.70 3.85 0.94
CA TYR A 194 -12.91 2.76 1.50
C TYR A 194 -11.68 2.39 0.62
N PRO A 195 -10.90 3.34 0.07
CA PRO A 195 -9.70 2.99 -0.69
C PRO A 195 -8.66 2.25 0.17
N GLN A 196 -8.67 2.47 1.50
CA GLN A 196 -7.87 1.74 2.48
C GLN A 196 -8.10 0.23 2.42
N VAL A 197 -9.30 -0.23 2.06
CA VAL A 197 -9.59 -1.68 1.90
C VAL A 197 -8.79 -2.24 0.74
N ALA A 198 -8.79 -1.57 -0.42
CA ALA A 198 -8.03 -2.00 -1.58
C ALA A 198 -6.52 -1.99 -1.29
N LEU A 199 -6.02 -0.95 -0.61
CA LEU A 199 -4.62 -0.89 -0.20
C LEU A 199 -4.27 -2.03 0.76
N SER A 200 -5.12 -2.30 1.75
CA SER A 200 -4.92 -3.35 2.74
C SER A 200 -4.91 -4.75 2.12
N LEU A 201 -5.70 -4.98 1.08
CA LEU A 201 -5.60 -6.22 0.30
C LEU A 201 -4.23 -6.31 -0.40
N CYS A 202 -3.73 -5.21 -0.98
CA CYS A 202 -2.43 -5.20 -1.65
C CYS A 202 -1.25 -5.40 -0.69
N PHE A 203 -1.21 -4.63 0.41
CA PHE A 203 -0.04 -4.53 1.28
C PHE A 203 0.24 -5.80 2.08
N ASN A 204 -0.77 -6.65 2.25
CA ASN A 204 -0.65 -7.86 3.06
C ASN A 204 -0.46 -9.11 2.22
N TRP A 205 -0.40 -9.02 0.89
CA TRP A 205 -0.26 -10.17 0.01
C TRP A 205 0.97 -11.03 0.32
N GLY A 206 2.03 -10.43 0.87
CA GLY A 206 3.21 -11.13 1.38
C GLY A 206 2.91 -12.15 2.47
N ALA A 207 1.86 -11.97 3.26
CA ALA A 207 1.40 -12.96 4.24
C ALA A 207 0.87 -14.24 3.59
N LEU A 208 0.34 -14.16 2.37
CA LEU A 208 -0.07 -15.33 1.59
C LEU A 208 1.11 -15.93 0.84
N LEU A 209 1.95 -15.08 0.24
CA LEU A 209 3.03 -15.52 -0.65
C LEU A 209 4.23 -16.11 0.12
N GLY A 210 4.46 -15.70 1.37
CA GLY A 210 5.62 -16.13 2.16
C GLY A 210 5.60 -17.61 2.58
N PHE A 211 4.43 -18.21 2.77
CA PHE A 211 4.30 -19.63 3.12
C PHE A 211 4.69 -20.57 1.97
N PRO A 212 4.09 -20.48 0.76
CA PRO A 212 4.49 -21.32 -0.37
C PRO A 212 5.92 -21.07 -0.81
N ALA A 213 6.46 -19.87 -0.58
CA ALA A 213 7.86 -19.58 -0.84
C ALA A 213 8.80 -20.44 0.04
N MET A 214 8.35 -20.83 1.24
CA MET A 214 9.04 -21.75 2.15
C MET A 214 8.56 -23.20 2.00
N GLY A 215 7.79 -23.53 0.97
CA GLY A 215 7.26 -24.88 0.72
C GLY A 215 6.12 -25.30 1.64
N VAL A 216 5.45 -24.34 2.30
CA VAL A 216 4.31 -24.61 3.20
C VAL A 216 3.02 -24.12 2.55
N TRP A 217 2.06 -25.01 2.35
CA TRP A 217 0.71 -24.66 1.86
C TRP A 217 -0.34 -25.02 2.91
N ASN A 218 -0.68 -24.08 3.78
CA ASN A 218 -1.64 -24.29 4.88
C ASN A 218 -2.61 -23.10 4.97
N LEU A 219 -3.71 -23.17 4.19
CA LEU A 219 -4.72 -22.11 4.14
C LEU A 219 -5.31 -21.75 5.51
N PRO A 220 -5.63 -22.70 6.41
CA PRO A 220 -6.06 -22.39 7.77
C PRO A 220 -5.10 -21.48 8.56
N VAL A 221 -3.79 -21.54 8.32
CA VAL A 221 -2.81 -20.64 8.94
C VAL A 221 -2.65 -19.34 8.13
N MET A 222 -2.55 -19.47 6.81
CA MET A 222 -2.26 -18.36 5.88
C MET A 222 -3.36 -17.29 5.87
N ILE A 223 -4.63 -17.71 5.79
CA ILE A 223 -5.76 -16.78 5.65
C ILE A 223 -5.93 -15.91 6.90
N PRO A 224 -5.93 -16.45 8.14
CA PRO A 224 -5.95 -15.61 9.33
C PRO A 224 -4.75 -14.68 9.44
N LEU A 225 -3.53 -15.10 9.05
CA LEU A 225 -2.37 -14.19 9.08
C LEU A 225 -2.55 -13.03 8.10
N TYR A 226 -3.04 -13.32 6.88
CA TYR A 226 -3.36 -12.31 5.88
C TYR A 226 -4.44 -11.33 6.37
N LEU A 227 -5.52 -11.84 6.95
CA LEU A 227 -6.59 -11.01 7.52
C LEU A 227 -6.12 -10.17 8.71
N SER A 228 -5.22 -10.70 9.53
CA SER A 228 -4.58 -9.94 10.60
C SER A 228 -3.84 -8.72 10.04
N GLY A 229 -3.00 -8.94 9.02
CA GLY A 229 -2.33 -7.86 8.32
C GLY A 229 -3.32 -6.87 7.66
N PHE A 230 -4.41 -7.37 7.08
CA PHE A 230 -5.46 -6.54 6.49
C PHE A 230 -6.05 -5.57 7.51
N PHE A 231 -6.47 -6.05 8.69
CA PHE A 231 -7.03 -5.18 9.73
C PHE A 231 -5.99 -4.21 10.29
N TRP A 232 -4.74 -4.66 10.41
CA TRP A 232 -3.63 -3.78 10.79
C TRP A 232 -3.41 -2.65 9.79
N CYS A 233 -3.44 -2.95 8.49
CA CYS A 233 -3.30 -1.96 7.43
C CYS A 233 -4.47 -0.98 7.39
N MET A 234 -5.70 -1.47 7.57
CA MET A 234 -6.86 -0.60 7.73
C MET A 234 -6.69 0.38 8.90
N HIS A 235 -6.09 -0.07 10.00
CA HIS A 235 -5.82 0.76 11.17
C HIS A 235 -4.78 1.86 10.87
N TYR A 236 -3.56 1.47 10.47
CA TYR A 236 -2.49 2.46 10.28
C TYR A 236 -2.70 3.37 9.07
N ASP A 237 -3.31 2.87 7.99
CA ASP A 237 -3.50 3.66 6.77
C ASP A 237 -4.67 4.64 6.93
N THR A 238 -5.65 4.32 7.78
CA THR A 238 -6.67 5.30 8.16
C THR A 238 -6.08 6.38 9.06
N ILE A 239 -5.20 6.05 10.02
CA ILE A 239 -4.44 7.07 10.77
C ILE A 239 -3.66 7.96 9.79
N TYR A 240 -3.01 7.36 8.80
CA TYR A 240 -2.27 8.10 7.78
C TYR A 240 -3.19 9.05 6.99
N ALA A 241 -4.40 8.60 6.61
CA ALA A 241 -5.39 9.39 5.88
C ALA A 241 -5.95 10.57 6.68
N HIS A 242 -6.00 10.48 8.02
CA HIS A 242 -6.40 11.61 8.86
C HIS A 242 -5.48 12.83 8.73
N GLN A 243 -4.22 12.66 8.28
CA GLN A 243 -3.32 13.80 7.99
C GLN A 243 -3.85 14.74 6.91
N ASP A 244 -4.54 14.19 5.92
CA ASP A 244 -5.02 14.93 4.75
C ASP A 244 -6.54 15.16 4.81
N LYS A 245 -7.22 14.81 5.92
CA LYS A 245 -8.70 14.85 6.06
C LYS A 245 -9.34 16.16 5.60
N LYS A 246 -8.77 17.31 5.98
CA LYS A 246 -9.28 18.64 5.60
C LYS A 246 -9.16 18.89 4.09
N PHE A 247 -7.97 18.61 3.53
CA PHE A 247 -7.71 18.77 2.10
C PHE A 247 -8.50 17.79 1.24
N ASP A 248 -8.66 16.55 1.70
CA ASP A 248 -9.43 15.52 1.01
C ASP A 248 -10.91 15.92 0.90
N ALA A 249 -11.48 16.49 1.97
CA ALA A 249 -12.85 16.99 1.97
C ALA A 249 -13.05 18.11 0.94
N GLU A 250 -12.14 19.09 0.88
CA GLU A 250 -12.17 20.20 -0.08
C GLU A 250 -11.97 19.73 -1.53
N ALA A 251 -11.09 18.74 -1.74
CA ALA A 251 -10.78 18.20 -3.06
C ALA A 251 -11.79 17.14 -3.56
N GLY A 252 -12.78 16.77 -2.74
CA GLY A 252 -13.74 15.71 -3.04
C GLY A 252 -13.13 14.31 -3.10
N ILE A 253 -11.96 14.11 -2.46
CA ILE A 253 -11.28 12.82 -2.36
C ILE A 253 -11.90 12.04 -1.21
N LYS A 254 -12.31 10.80 -1.47
CA LYS A 254 -12.99 9.95 -0.48
C LYS A 254 -11.98 9.07 0.27
N SER A 255 -12.12 8.95 1.59
CA SER A 255 -11.24 8.14 2.45
C SER A 255 -11.98 7.62 3.69
N THR A 256 -11.44 6.58 4.35
CA THR A 256 -12.02 6.05 5.61
C THR A 256 -11.97 7.08 6.72
N ALA A 257 -10.97 7.97 6.71
CA ALA A 257 -10.89 9.09 7.65
C ALA A 257 -12.13 10.01 7.56
N LEU A 258 -12.63 10.25 6.34
CA LEU A 258 -13.86 11.02 6.13
C LEU A 258 -15.12 10.21 6.44
N ALA A 259 -15.18 8.94 6.03
CA ALA A 259 -16.37 8.12 6.30
C ALA A 259 -16.57 7.78 7.77
N TRP A 260 -15.49 7.57 8.52
CA TRP A 260 -15.56 7.23 9.94
C TRP A 260 -15.62 8.47 10.82
N GLY A 261 -14.98 9.57 10.41
CA GLY A 261 -14.95 10.81 11.18
C GLY A 261 -14.57 10.55 12.64
N ASP A 262 -15.42 11.01 13.55
CA ASP A 262 -15.20 10.93 15.00
C ASP A 262 -15.29 9.49 15.54
N LYS A 263 -15.89 8.56 14.79
CA LYS A 263 -15.98 7.13 15.16
C LYS A 263 -14.70 6.36 14.89
N SER A 264 -13.69 6.99 14.29
CA SER A 264 -12.43 6.33 13.88
C SER A 264 -11.77 5.58 15.03
N LYS A 265 -11.64 6.18 16.22
CA LYS A 265 -11.04 5.49 17.38
C LYS A 265 -11.83 4.27 17.84
N THR A 266 -13.16 4.34 17.85
CA THR A 266 -14.02 3.19 18.18
C THR A 266 -13.82 2.05 17.18
N ILE A 267 -13.76 2.37 15.88
CA ILE A 267 -13.52 1.39 14.82
C ILE A 267 -12.10 0.82 14.93
N PHE A 268 -11.10 1.62 15.29
CA PHE A 268 -9.73 1.16 15.54
C PHE A 268 -9.64 0.11 16.65
N HIS A 269 -10.43 0.22 17.71
CA HIS A 269 -10.52 -0.83 18.73
C HIS A 269 -11.08 -2.14 18.15
N GLY A 270 -12.13 -2.07 17.33
CA GLY A 270 -12.69 -3.24 16.63
C GLY A 270 -11.68 -3.88 15.65
N LEU A 271 -10.97 -3.07 14.86
CA LEU A 271 -9.91 -3.53 13.97
C LEU A 271 -8.76 -4.18 14.74
N THR A 272 -8.36 -3.61 15.88
CA THR A 272 -7.33 -4.19 16.74
C THR A 272 -7.77 -5.54 17.29
N ALA A 273 -9.01 -5.66 17.76
CA ALA A 273 -9.55 -6.93 18.25
C ALA A 273 -9.60 -7.99 17.14
N ALA A 274 -10.07 -7.62 15.94
CA ALA A 274 -10.11 -8.50 14.77
C ALA A 274 -8.70 -8.92 14.33
N GLN A 275 -7.76 -7.97 14.24
CA GLN A 275 -6.36 -8.23 13.95
C GLN A 275 -5.77 -9.26 14.90
N MET A 276 -5.94 -9.05 16.22
CA MET A 276 -5.38 -9.92 17.24
C MET A 276 -6.05 -11.28 17.25
N GLY A 277 -7.37 -11.35 17.04
CA GLY A 277 -8.09 -12.61 16.89
C GLY A 277 -7.55 -13.45 15.73
N CYS A 278 -7.39 -12.84 14.55
CA CYS A 278 -6.82 -13.52 13.39
C CYS A 278 -5.34 -13.87 13.56
N TYR A 279 -4.54 -13.00 14.18
CA TYR A 279 -3.11 -13.26 14.45
C TYR A 279 -2.94 -14.47 15.37
N THR A 280 -3.61 -14.44 16.53
CA THR A 280 -3.55 -15.51 17.53
C THR A 280 -4.11 -16.82 16.98
N LEU A 281 -5.18 -16.77 16.17
CA LEU A 281 -5.70 -17.97 15.49
C LEU A 281 -4.67 -18.57 14.53
N SER A 282 -3.99 -17.75 13.73
CA SER A 282 -2.93 -18.21 12.84
C SER A 282 -1.80 -18.89 13.64
N GLY A 283 -1.32 -18.25 14.70
CA GLY A 283 -0.26 -18.79 15.55
C GLY A 283 -0.66 -20.08 16.27
N PHE A 284 -1.90 -20.15 16.76
CA PHE A 284 -2.45 -21.37 17.37
C PHE A 284 -2.48 -22.53 16.37
N LEU A 285 -2.99 -22.29 15.16
CA LEU A 285 -3.06 -23.30 14.09
C LEU A 285 -1.67 -23.70 13.55
N ALA A 286 -0.69 -22.80 13.62
CA ALA A 286 0.70 -23.05 13.27
C ALA A 286 1.50 -23.75 14.39
N GLY A 287 0.91 -23.93 15.59
CA GLY A 287 1.59 -24.50 16.75
C GLY A 287 2.70 -23.61 17.30
N MET A 288 2.56 -22.28 17.20
CA MET A 288 3.56 -21.33 17.69
C MET A 288 3.76 -21.41 19.20
N GLY A 289 4.95 -21.02 19.66
CA GLY A 289 5.40 -21.10 21.04
C GLY A 289 5.19 -19.80 21.84
N PRO A 290 5.82 -19.72 23.04
CA PRO A 290 5.64 -18.59 23.95
C PRO A 290 6.09 -17.24 23.38
N GLY A 291 7.17 -17.20 22.58
CA GLY A 291 7.72 -15.99 22.00
C GLY A 291 6.69 -15.28 21.11
N PHE A 292 5.95 -16.04 20.32
CA PHE A 292 4.84 -15.54 19.52
C PHE A 292 3.77 -14.88 20.38
N TYR A 293 3.31 -15.53 21.45
CA TYR A 293 2.25 -15.00 22.30
C TYR A 293 2.70 -13.77 23.11
N PHE A 294 3.97 -13.70 23.54
CA PHE A 294 4.53 -12.49 24.13
C PHE A 294 4.60 -11.34 23.10
N GLY A 295 5.04 -11.63 21.88
CA GLY A 295 5.02 -10.67 20.76
C GLY A 295 3.61 -10.19 20.44
N ALA A 296 2.62 -11.09 20.45
CA ALA A 296 1.22 -10.78 20.25
C ALA A 296 0.67 -9.86 21.35
N ALA A 297 0.93 -10.17 22.62
CA ALA A 297 0.49 -9.36 23.76
C ALA A 297 1.11 -7.96 23.74
N TYR A 298 2.42 -7.87 23.49
CA TYR A 298 3.10 -6.56 23.41
C TYR A 298 2.66 -5.76 22.17
N GLY A 299 2.45 -6.43 21.03
CA GLY A 299 1.89 -5.82 19.81
C GLY A 299 0.49 -5.24 20.04
N ALA A 300 -0.39 -6.00 20.70
CA ALA A 300 -1.73 -5.54 21.10
C ALA A 300 -1.66 -4.32 22.01
N TYR A 301 -0.79 -4.34 23.03
CA TYR A 301 -0.54 -3.18 23.90
C TYR A 301 -0.13 -1.94 23.09
N ARG A 302 0.79 -2.09 22.12
CA ARG A 302 1.24 -0.98 21.28
C ARG A 302 0.12 -0.41 20.40
N LEU A 303 -0.72 -1.25 19.80
CA LEU A 303 -1.87 -0.81 18.99
C LEU A 303 -2.94 -0.09 19.82
N LEU A 304 -3.26 -0.61 21.00
CA LEU A 304 -4.22 0.01 21.91
C LEU A 304 -3.71 1.36 22.40
N ARG A 305 -2.44 1.41 22.85
CA ARG A 305 -1.79 2.66 23.28
C ARG A 305 -1.74 3.69 22.15
N MET A 306 -1.42 3.27 20.94
CA MET A 306 -1.44 4.15 19.76
C MET A 306 -2.83 4.72 19.50
N THR A 307 -3.86 3.86 19.54
CA THR A 307 -5.27 4.28 19.33
C THR A 307 -5.72 5.32 20.36
N GLN A 308 -5.27 5.17 21.60
CA GLN A 308 -5.56 6.13 22.67
C GLN A 308 -4.85 7.46 22.46
N LEU A 309 -3.53 7.42 22.18
CA LEU A 309 -2.67 8.60 22.15
C LEU A 309 -2.68 9.37 20.85
N VAL A 310 -3.11 8.78 19.73
CA VAL A 310 -3.19 9.50 18.46
C VAL A 310 -4.25 10.60 18.55
N ASP A 311 -3.82 11.84 18.35
CA ASP A 311 -4.72 12.93 17.97
C ASP A 311 -4.97 12.84 16.46
N LEU A 312 -6.23 12.63 16.08
CA LEU A 312 -6.66 12.45 14.68
C LEU A 312 -6.92 13.78 13.97
N ASP A 313 -6.97 14.90 14.69
CA ASP A 313 -7.13 16.22 14.10
C ASP A 313 -5.79 16.97 13.98
N ASP A 314 -4.70 16.41 14.54
CA ASP A 314 -3.33 16.86 14.32
C ASP A 314 -2.57 15.98 13.30
N PRO A 315 -2.26 16.51 12.10
CA PRO A 315 -1.47 15.79 11.10
C PRO A 315 -0.08 15.37 11.58
N LYS A 316 0.55 16.11 12.50
CA LYS A 316 1.88 15.74 13.01
C LYS A 316 1.81 14.49 13.89
N SER A 317 0.84 14.46 14.80
CA SER A 317 0.48 13.27 15.60
C SER A 317 0.17 12.06 14.71
N CYS A 318 -0.71 12.22 13.71
CA CYS A 318 -1.05 11.14 12.78
C CYS A 318 0.18 10.60 12.02
N GLY A 319 1.03 11.50 11.50
CA GLY A 319 2.26 11.13 10.82
C GLY A 319 3.26 10.42 11.73
N PHE A 320 3.36 10.81 13.00
CA PHE A 320 4.18 10.14 14.00
C PHE A 320 3.70 8.71 14.26
N TRP A 321 2.41 8.54 14.58
CA TRP A 321 1.85 7.22 14.89
C TRP A 321 1.81 6.28 13.68
N PHE A 322 1.61 6.80 12.47
CA PHE A 322 1.78 6.01 11.24
C PHE A 322 3.21 5.44 11.13
N ARG A 323 4.25 6.24 11.42
CA ARG A 323 5.64 5.76 11.39
C ARG A 323 5.93 4.72 12.47
N GLU A 324 5.38 4.91 13.66
CA GLU A 324 5.55 3.98 14.79
C GLU A 324 4.94 2.60 14.53
N ASN A 325 4.06 2.45 13.54
CA ASN A 325 3.55 1.14 13.12
C ASN A 325 4.64 0.21 12.58
N ILE A 326 5.74 0.71 12.00
CA ILE A 326 6.86 -0.15 11.58
C ILE A 326 7.32 -1.03 12.75
N LYS A 327 7.47 -0.42 13.93
CA LYS A 327 7.88 -1.14 15.14
C LYS A 327 6.82 -2.16 15.55
N THR A 328 5.53 -1.94 15.24
CA THR A 328 4.45 -2.89 15.55
C THR A 328 4.57 -4.11 14.66
N GLY A 329 4.80 -3.86 13.36
CA GLY A 329 5.22 -4.87 12.39
C GLY A 329 6.34 -5.76 12.91
N HIS A 330 7.41 -5.13 13.37
CA HIS A 330 8.59 -5.82 13.88
C HIS A 330 8.34 -6.53 15.21
N THR A 331 7.52 -5.98 16.11
CA THR A 331 7.16 -6.66 17.37
C THR A 331 6.52 -8.02 17.12
N PHE A 332 5.54 -8.08 16.22
CA PHE A 332 4.92 -9.35 15.82
C PHE A 332 5.94 -10.29 15.17
N TRP A 333 6.77 -9.77 14.28
CA TRP A 333 7.82 -10.57 13.63
C TRP A 333 8.83 -11.14 14.62
N LEU A 334 9.30 -10.34 15.58
CA LEU A 334 10.28 -10.76 16.59
C LEU A 334 9.73 -11.88 17.48
N GLY A 335 8.43 -11.86 17.82
CA GLY A 335 7.80 -12.96 18.54
C GLY A 335 7.88 -14.29 17.76
N ILE A 336 7.53 -14.26 16.48
CA ILE A 336 7.64 -15.43 15.58
C ILE A 336 9.11 -15.89 15.46
N LEU A 337 10.03 -14.94 15.33
CA LEU A 337 11.46 -15.21 15.18
C LEU A 337 12.05 -15.87 16.43
N VAL A 338 11.65 -15.44 17.62
CA VAL A 338 12.09 -16.07 18.89
C VAL A 338 11.70 -17.54 18.90
N ASP A 339 10.45 -17.88 18.57
CA ASP A 339 10.01 -19.27 18.54
C ASP A 339 10.73 -20.08 17.47
N TYR A 340 10.96 -19.49 16.28
CA TYR A 340 11.78 -20.12 15.24
C TYR A 340 13.20 -20.45 15.72
N CYS A 341 13.86 -19.51 16.40
CA CYS A 341 15.18 -19.75 16.96
C CYS A 341 15.15 -20.84 18.06
N LEU A 342 14.15 -20.82 18.95
CA LEU A 342 13.99 -21.85 19.98
C LEU A 342 13.76 -23.24 19.38
N ARG A 343 12.97 -23.33 18.30
CA ARG A 343 12.73 -24.55 17.53
C ARG A 343 14.01 -25.11 16.91
N LEU A 344 14.83 -24.24 16.29
CA LEU A 344 16.12 -24.65 15.74
C LEU A 344 17.11 -25.14 16.80
N LEU A 345 17.02 -24.59 18.02
CA LEU A 345 17.86 -24.98 19.15
C LEU A 345 17.32 -26.22 19.89
N GLY A 346 16.15 -26.73 19.53
CA GLY A 346 15.52 -27.91 20.14
C GLY A 346 14.85 -27.65 21.49
N TYR A 347 14.55 -26.39 21.83
CA TYR A 347 13.79 -26.02 23.05
C TYR A 347 12.27 -26.09 22.86
N LEU A 348 11.81 -25.97 21.62
CA LEU A 348 10.44 -26.20 21.15
C LEU A 348 10.51 -27.25 20.05
#